data_AF-A0A3B1J7Q8-F1
#
_entry.id   AF-A0A3B1J7Q8-F1
#
_cell.length_a   1.000
_cell.length_b   1.000
_cell.length_c   1.000
_cell.angle_alpha   90.00
_cell.angle_beta   90.00
_cell.angle_gamma   90.00
#
_symmetry.space_group_name_H-M   'P 1'
#
loop_
_entity.id
_entity.type
_entity.pdbx_description
1 polymer ?
#
loop_
_entity_poly.entity_id
_entity_poly.type
_entity_poly.pdbx_seq_one_letter_code
_entity_poly.pdbx_strand_id
1 'polypeptide(L)'
;RHSPIHLLLVQINSNTISPVESEKQVSAGNRVTLSCSYTGSNVYSIQWYRQYPSSKLVFLLYITPSGSMSDNRPAGFSAKVQSNIVNLEISSTAVSDSALYYCALEPTVNNNPAPLCCKLLHFYMLAHNVLQHFRCFVTAALLYFRWSNFQHNQSSGI
;
A
#
# COMPACT_ATOMS: atom_id res chain seq x y z
N ARG A 1 8.34 26.54 12.17
CA ARG A 1 8.10 25.19 12.74
C ARG A 1 7.43 24.38 11.65
N HIS A 2 8.14 23.42 11.05
CA HIS A 2 7.56 22.56 10.02
C HIS A 2 6.78 21.43 10.67
N SER A 3 5.61 21.08 10.14
CA SER A 3 4.82 19.95 10.63
C SER A 3 5.56 18.64 10.37
N PRO A 4 5.53 17.68 11.32
CA PRO A 4 6.13 16.36 11.11
C PRO A 4 5.30 15.56 10.09
N ILE A 5 6.01 14.85 9.21
CA ILE A 5 5.46 13.96 8.18
C ILE A 5 5.73 12.53 8.63
N HIS A 6 4.68 11.71 8.68
CA HIS A 6 4.77 10.31 9.10
C HIS A 6 4.67 9.40 7.89
N LEU A 7 5.72 8.60 7.67
CA LEU A 7 5.85 7.67 6.56
C LEU A 7 5.95 6.27 7.14
N LEU A 8 4.98 5.41 6.84
CA LEU A 8 4.94 4.04 7.36
C LEU A 8 5.23 3.07 6.22
N LEU A 9 6.16 2.14 6.43
CA LEU A 9 6.60 1.20 5.40
C LEU A 9 6.01 -0.18 5.66
N VAL A 10 5.47 -0.77 4.60
CA VAL A 10 4.83 -2.08 4.65
C VAL A 10 5.33 -2.94 3.51
N GLN A 11 5.72 -4.18 3.80
CA GLN A 11 6.08 -5.16 2.78
C GLN A 11 4.87 -5.87 2.16
N ILE A 12 4.97 -6.18 0.88
CA ILE A 12 4.05 -7.08 0.17
C ILE A 12 4.81 -8.37 -0.14
N ASN A 13 4.35 -9.50 0.42
CA ASN A 13 5.03 -10.80 0.52
C ASN A 13 6.12 -10.85 1.62
N SER A 14 5.67 -11.07 2.86
CA SER A 14 6.45 -11.01 4.12
C SER A 14 7.70 -11.87 4.23
N ASN A 15 7.92 -12.81 3.31
CA ASN A 15 9.01 -13.80 3.44
C ASN A 15 10.22 -13.46 2.55
N THR A 16 10.06 -12.54 1.59
CA THR A 16 11.09 -12.23 0.58
C THR A 16 11.45 -10.77 0.51
N ILE A 17 10.66 -9.87 1.10
CA ILE A 17 10.97 -8.45 1.20
C ILE A 17 10.44 -7.91 2.53
N SER A 18 11.24 -7.08 3.19
CA SER A 18 10.96 -6.51 4.50
C SER A 18 11.48 -5.07 4.58
N PRO A 19 10.74 -4.14 5.19
CA PRO A 19 11.24 -2.80 5.46
C PRO A 19 12.41 -2.84 6.44
N VAL A 20 13.40 -1.98 6.23
CA VAL A 20 14.51 -1.79 7.18
C VAL A 20 14.03 -1.00 8.40
N GLU A 21 13.18 0.01 8.15
CA GLU A 21 12.51 0.83 9.16
C GLU A 21 11.00 0.82 8.84
N SER A 22 10.15 0.49 9.82
CA SER A 22 8.69 0.45 9.62
C SER A 22 8.01 1.82 9.72
N GLU A 23 8.66 2.78 10.39
CA GLU A 23 8.19 4.16 10.51
C GLU A 23 9.34 5.14 10.32
N LYS A 24 9.06 6.25 9.64
CA LYS A 24 9.98 7.35 9.47
C LYS A 24 9.28 8.69 9.64
N GLN A 25 9.88 9.56 10.45
CA GLN A 25 9.42 10.92 10.66
C GLN A 25 10.40 11.90 10.05
N VAL A 26 9.87 12.88 9.30
CA VAL A 26 10.67 13.89 8.63
C VAL A 26 9.95 15.23 8.64
N SER A 27 10.70 16.33 8.72
CA SER A 27 10.12 17.67 8.58
C SER A 27 9.85 18.00 7.11
N ALA A 28 8.73 18.66 6.84
CA ALA A 28 8.43 19.16 5.50
C ALA A 28 9.59 19.96 4.89
N GLY A 29 9.80 19.78 3.59
CA GLY A 29 10.89 20.35 2.80
C GLY A 29 12.13 19.48 2.74
N ASN A 30 12.33 18.57 3.70
CA ASN A 30 13.51 17.71 3.75
C ASN A 30 13.40 16.51 2.82
N ARG A 31 14.55 16.00 2.42
CA ARG A 31 14.70 14.73 1.71
C ARG A 31 14.56 13.56 2.67
N VAL A 32 13.93 12.49 2.22
CA VAL A 32 13.80 11.25 3.00
C VAL A 32 14.10 10.02 2.14
N THR A 33 14.65 8.99 2.77
CA THR A 33 14.90 7.68 2.15
C THR A 33 14.15 6.61 2.91
N LEU A 34 13.32 5.85 2.21
CA LEU A 34 12.62 4.66 2.69
C LEU A 34 13.35 3.42 2.16
N SER A 35 13.55 2.40 2.98
CA SER A 35 14.41 1.26 2.62
C SER A 35 13.72 -0.06 2.86
N CYS A 36 13.81 -0.98 1.90
CA CYS A 36 13.45 -2.38 2.05
C CYS A 36 14.63 -3.28 1.74
N SER A 37 14.78 -4.36 2.49
CA SER A 37 15.70 -5.46 2.22
C SER A 37 14.92 -6.60 1.58
N TYR A 38 15.46 -7.20 0.52
CA TYR A 38 14.85 -8.36 -0.12
C TYR A 38 15.81 -9.54 -0.19
N THR A 39 15.24 -10.74 -0.27
CA THR A 39 15.98 -12.00 -0.39
C THR A 39 15.48 -12.78 -1.59
N GLY A 40 16.40 -13.49 -2.25
CA GLY A 40 16.12 -14.30 -3.44
C GLY A 40 16.92 -13.86 -4.66
N SER A 41 17.22 -14.83 -5.53
CA SER A 41 18.04 -14.64 -6.74
C SER A 41 17.23 -14.33 -8.00
N ASN A 42 15.92 -14.63 -8.01
CA ASN A 42 15.05 -14.52 -9.18
C ASN A 42 14.07 -13.33 -9.08
N VAL A 43 14.60 -12.16 -8.75
CA VAL A 43 13.82 -10.91 -8.66
C VAL A 43 13.84 -10.22 -10.02
N TYR A 44 12.69 -10.08 -10.66
CA TYR A 44 12.57 -9.35 -11.93
C TYR A 44 12.53 -7.83 -11.71
N SER A 45 11.62 -7.38 -10.86
CA SER A 45 11.50 -5.97 -10.50
C SER A 45 11.04 -5.81 -9.05
N ILE A 46 11.44 -4.69 -8.46
CA ILE A 46 10.99 -4.20 -7.16
C ILE A 46 10.10 -2.99 -7.42
N GLN A 47 8.91 -3.00 -6.86
CA GLN A 47 7.87 -2.01 -7.10
C GLN A 47 7.55 -1.23 -5.83
N TRP A 48 7.34 0.06 -5.98
CA TRP A 48 6.95 0.97 -4.92
C TRP A 48 5.54 1.49 -5.13
N TYR A 49 4.77 1.47 -4.05
CA TYR A 49 3.41 1.98 -4.02
C TYR A 49 3.21 2.93 -2.85
N ARG A 50 2.16 3.75 -2.95
CA ARG A 50 1.70 4.64 -1.88
C ARG A 50 0.20 4.49 -1.68
N GLN A 51 -0.23 4.49 -0.43
CA GLN A 51 -1.64 4.51 -0.05
C GLN A 51 -1.88 5.63 0.97
N TYR A 52 -2.74 6.57 0.60
CA TYR A 52 -3.29 7.52 1.56
C TYR A 52 -4.35 6.85 2.43
N PRO A 53 -4.59 7.34 3.66
CA PRO A 53 -5.68 6.85 4.50
C PRO A 53 -7.00 6.76 3.71
N SER A 54 -7.63 5.59 3.74
CA SER A 54 -8.91 5.31 3.05
C SER A 54 -8.88 5.49 1.52
N SER A 55 -7.71 5.50 0.90
CA SER A 55 -7.55 5.57 -0.55
C SER A 55 -7.09 4.25 -1.16
N LYS A 56 -7.14 4.17 -2.49
CA LYS A 56 -6.59 3.04 -3.24
C LYS A 56 -5.07 3.08 -3.22
N LEU A 57 -4.46 1.91 -3.39
CA LEU A 57 -3.03 1.79 -3.60
C LEU A 57 -2.66 2.40 -4.96
N VAL A 58 -1.65 3.28 -4.98
CA VAL A 58 -1.17 3.97 -6.17
C VAL A 58 0.26 3.53 -6.47
N PHE A 59 0.51 3.11 -7.69
CA PHE A 59 1.85 2.79 -8.17
C PHE A 59 2.69 4.05 -8.30
N LEU A 60 3.92 4.04 -7.77
CA LEU A 60 4.87 5.14 -7.88
C LEU A 60 5.90 4.87 -8.98
N LEU A 61 6.65 3.78 -8.83
CA LEU A 61 7.75 3.41 -9.72
C LEU A 61 8.15 1.95 -9.53
N TYR A 62 8.93 1.42 -10.46
CA TYR A 62 9.68 0.18 -10.27
C TYR A 62 11.17 0.39 -10.52
N ILE A 63 11.98 -0.49 -9.95
CA ILE A 63 13.42 -0.61 -10.20
C ILE A 63 13.81 -2.07 -10.30
N THR A 64 14.69 -2.39 -11.23
CA THR A 64 15.27 -3.74 -11.39
C THR A 64 16.50 -3.91 -10.49
N PRO A 65 16.93 -5.14 -10.16
CA PRO A 65 18.16 -5.36 -9.41
C PRO A 65 19.41 -4.76 -10.07
N SER A 66 19.40 -4.60 -11.40
CA SER A 66 20.48 -3.93 -12.16
C SER A 66 20.42 -2.40 -12.11
N GLY A 67 19.40 -1.81 -11.46
CA GLY A 67 19.24 -0.37 -11.29
C GLY A 67 18.42 0.33 -12.37
N SER A 68 17.89 -0.39 -13.37
CA SER A 68 16.99 0.19 -14.37
C SER A 68 15.64 0.54 -13.74
N MET A 69 15.18 1.78 -13.89
CA MET A 69 13.99 2.33 -13.23
C MET A 69 12.93 2.73 -14.25
N SER A 70 11.66 2.74 -13.86
CA SER A 70 10.57 3.29 -14.69
C SER A 70 10.76 4.77 -15.03
N ASP A 71 10.50 5.13 -16.29
CA ASP A 71 10.54 6.50 -16.78
C ASP A 71 9.35 7.34 -16.28
N ASN A 72 8.14 6.75 -16.25
CA ASN A 72 6.89 7.41 -15.87
C ASN A 72 6.69 7.45 -14.35
N ARG A 73 7.62 8.07 -13.61
CA ARG A 73 7.54 8.21 -12.15
C ARG A 73 7.08 9.60 -11.73
N PRO A 74 6.35 9.74 -10.59
CA PRO A 74 6.00 11.03 -10.04
C PRO A 74 7.24 11.90 -9.77
N ALA A 75 7.10 13.22 -9.98
CA ALA A 75 8.17 14.16 -9.71
C ALA A 75 8.62 14.09 -8.24
N GLY A 76 9.94 14.14 -8.03
CA GLY A 76 10.53 14.08 -6.69
C GLY A 76 10.67 12.67 -6.10
N PHE A 77 10.22 11.63 -6.80
CA PHE A 77 10.45 10.24 -6.42
C PHE A 77 11.56 9.61 -7.28
N SER A 78 12.46 8.89 -6.63
CA SER A 78 13.47 8.06 -7.29
C SER A 78 13.76 6.81 -6.46
N ALA A 79 14.41 5.82 -7.05
CA ALA A 79 14.86 4.65 -6.32
C ALA A 79 16.33 4.31 -6.60
N LYS A 80 16.94 3.57 -5.68
CA LYS A 80 18.29 3.01 -5.86
C LYS A 80 18.34 1.61 -5.28
N VAL A 81 19.06 0.72 -5.94
CA VAL A 81 19.37 -0.61 -5.42
C VAL A 81 20.84 -0.64 -5.03
N GLN A 82 21.11 -1.15 -3.84
CA GLN A 82 22.46 -1.39 -3.35
C GLN A 82 22.49 -2.79 -2.72
N SER A 83 23.12 -3.73 -3.43
CA SER A 83 23.08 -5.16 -3.08
C SER A 83 21.64 -5.67 -2.98
N ASN A 84 21.19 -6.01 -1.77
CA ASN A 84 19.84 -6.51 -1.49
C ASN A 84 18.92 -5.46 -0.84
N ILE A 85 19.38 -4.21 -0.77
CA ILE A 85 18.61 -3.10 -0.22
C ILE A 85 18.11 -2.24 -1.37
N VAL A 86 16.80 -2.00 -1.39
CA VAL A 86 16.13 -1.07 -2.29
C VAL A 86 15.68 0.16 -1.52
N ASN A 87 16.08 1.32 -2.00
CA ASN A 87 15.80 2.61 -1.40
C ASN A 87 14.84 3.39 -2.29
N LEU A 88 13.74 3.90 -1.74
CA LEU A 88 12.91 4.94 -2.33
C LEU A 88 13.33 6.28 -1.74
N GLU A 89 13.72 7.22 -2.59
CA GLU A 89 14.10 8.57 -2.21
C GLU A 89 12.98 9.54 -2.60
N ILE A 90 12.59 10.40 -1.65
CA ILE A 90 11.65 11.50 -1.87
C ILE A 90 12.45 12.80 -1.68
N SER A 91 12.60 13.59 -2.74
CA SER A 91 13.54 14.71 -2.79
C SER A 91 13.13 15.89 -1.89
N SER A 92 11.84 16.19 -1.83
CA SER A 92 11.29 17.22 -0.95
C SER A 92 9.93 16.77 -0.45
N THR A 93 9.85 16.52 0.85
CA THR A 93 8.64 15.99 1.47
C THR A 93 7.64 17.08 1.78
N ALA A 94 6.38 16.86 1.41
CA ALA A 94 5.27 17.71 1.78
C ALA A 94 4.41 17.05 2.85
N VAL A 95 3.63 17.83 3.61
CA VAL A 95 2.69 17.27 4.61
C VAL A 95 1.74 16.25 3.96
N SER A 96 1.38 16.48 2.70
CA SER A 96 0.59 15.59 1.84
C SER A 96 1.29 14.29 1.44
N ASP A 97 2.56 14.07 1.80
CA ASP A 97 3.26 12.81 1.57
C ASP A 97 3.13 11.83 2.74
N SER A 98 2.52 12.25 3.85
CA SER A 98 2.22 11.36 4.98
C SER A 98 1.26 10.25 4.53
N ALA A 99 1.75 9.02 4.48
CA ALA A 99 1.04 7.89 3.87
C ALA A 99 1.70 6.56 4.25
N LEU A 100 1.02 5.46 3.89
CA LEU A 100 1.62 4.13 3.85
C LEU A 100 2.39 3.97 2.52
N TYR A 101 3.63 3.50 2.60
CA TYR A 101 4.48 3.19 1.46
C TYR A 101 4.74 1.70 1.43
N TYR A 102 4.54 1.09 0.27
CA TYR A 102 4.70 -0.34 0.11
C TYR A 102 5.84 -0.66 -0.84
N CYS A 103 6.66 -1.63 -0.46
CA CYS A 103 7.62 -2.28 -1.33
C CYS A 103 7.17 -3.70 -1.65
N ALA A 104 7.21 -4.07 -2.93
CA ALA A 104 6.81 -5.39 -3.42
C ALA A 104 7.86 -5.94 -4.38
N LEU A 105 8.04 -7.25 -4.35
CA LEU A 105 8.69 -7.96 -5.45
C LEU A 105 7.63 -8.35 -6.48
N GLU A 106 7.95 -8.18 -7.76
CA GLU A 106 7.17 -8.79 -8.82
C GLU A 106 7.27 -10.32 -8.70
N PRO A 107 6.14 -11.03 -8.57
CA PRO A 107 6.16 -12.49 -8.43
C PRO A 107 6.68 -13.11 -9.72
N THR A 108 7.77 -13.88 -9.60
CA THR A 108 8.19 -14.84 -10.60
C THR A 108 7.04 -15.83 -10.81
N VAL A 109 6.45 -15.88 -12.00
CA VAL A 109 5.27 -16.70 -12.29
C VAL A 109 5.65 -18.19 -12.23
N ASN A 110 5.60 -18.78 -11.04
CA ASN A 110 5.66 -20.23 -10.85
C ASN A 110 4.23 -20.72 -10.63
N ASN A 111 3.49 -20.97 -11.72
CA ASN A 111 2.23 -21.73 -11.81
C ASN A 111 1.13 -21.56 -10.71
N ASN A 112 1.07 -20.45 -9.98
CA ASN A 112 -0.04 -20.18 -9.07
C ASN A 112 -0.54 -18.73 -9.21
N PRO A 113 -1.70 -18.49 -9.86
CA PRO A 113 -2.20 -17.17 -10.21
C PRO A 113 -2.96 -16.54 -9.04
N ALA A 114 -2.29 -16.31 -7.91
CA ALA A 114 -2.82 -15.38 -6.92
C ALA A 114 -2.40 -13.95 -7.32
N PRO A 115 -3.28 -13.12 -7.89
CA PRO A 115 -2.93 -11.75 -8.22
C PRO A 115 -2.52 -11.00 -6.95
N LEU A 116 -1.57 -10.05 -7.05
CA LEU A 116 -1.15 -9.17 -5.96
C LEU A 116 -2.34 -8.60 -5.17
N CYS A 117 -3.47 -8.39 -5.86
CA CYS A 117 -4.76 -7.98 -5.31
C CYS A 117 -5.25 -8.87 -4.14
N CYS A 118 -5.17 -10.20 -4.25
CA CYS A 118 -5.68 -11.11 -3.21
C CYS A 118 -4.84 -11.11 -1.92
N LYS A 119 -3.53 -10.82 -2.01
CA LYS A 119 -2.64 -10.76 -0.85
C LYS A 119 -2.68 -9.40 -0.15
N LEU A 120 -2.79 -8.32 -0.93
CA LEU A 120 -2.99 -6.96 -0.42
C LEU A 120 -4.32 -6.81 0.32
N LEU A 121 -5.41 -7.40 -0.19
CA LEU A 121 -6.70 -7.46 0.50
C LEU A 121 -6.62 -8.24 1.82
N HIS A 122 -5.90 -9.37 1.86
CA HIS A 122 -5.71 -10.13 3.11
C HIS A 122 -5.01 -9.30 4.20
N PHE A 123 -3.91 -8.61 3.86
CA PHE A 123 -3.21 -7.77 4.83
C PHE A 123 -4.03 -6.55 5.26
N TYR A 124 -4.77 -5.92 4.34
CA TYR A 124 -5.68 -4.81 4.66
C TYR A 124 -6.78 -5.25 5.64
N MET A 125 -7.35 -6.45 5.44
CA MET A 125 -8.39 -7.03 6.27
C MET A 125 -7.91 -7.42 7.68
N LEU A 126 -6.66 -7.89 7.79
CA LEU A 126 -6.01 -8.26 9.06
C LEU A 126 -5.56 -7.01 9.84
N ALA A 127 -4.94 -6.04 9.18
CA ALA A 127 -4.42 -4.83 9.81
C ALA A 127 -5.52 -3.88 10.34
N HIS A 128 -6.67 -3.84 9.66
CA HIS A 128 -7.83 -3.03 10.08
C HIS A 128 -8.88 -3.83 10.88
N ASN A 129 -8.60 -5.09 11.27
CA ASN A 129 -9.51 -5.95 12.02
C ASN A 129 -10.94 -6.07 11.40
N VAL A 130 -11.04 -5.94 10.07
CA VAL A 130 -12.32 -5.91 9.34
C VAL A 130 -12.98 -7.30 9.29
N LEU A 131 -12.23 -8.36 9.61
CA LEU A 131 -12.75 -9.73 9.75
C LEU A 131 -13.74 -9.89 10.92
N GLN A 132 -13.77 -9.01 11.92
CA GLN A 132 -14.88 -8.97 12.88
C GLN A 132 -16.15 -8.29 12.31
N HIS A 133 -16.01 -7.46 11.28
CA HIS A 133 -17.12 -6.79 10.61
C HIS A 133 -17.78 -7.60 9.48
N PHE A 134 -17.25 -8.77 9.11
CA PHE A 134 -17.98 -9.67 8.21
C PHE A 134 -19.24 -10.28 8.85
N ARG A 135 -19.37 -10.26 10.18
CA ARG A 135 -20.67 -10.50 10.86
C ARG A 135 -21.60 -9.26 10.84
N CYS A 136 -21.07 -8.07 10.55
CA CYS A 136 -21.84 -6.84 10.44
C CYS A 136 -22.33 -6.55 9.02
N PHE A 137 -21.65 -7.01 7.96
CA PHE A 137 -22.13 -6.80 6.59
C PHE A 137 -23.43 -7.55 6.29
N VAL A 138 -23.61 -8.75 6.86
CA VAL A 138 -24.85 -9.51 6.68
C VAL A 138 -26.01 -8.87 7.46
N THR A 139 -25.76 -8.31 8.65
CA THR A 139 -26.80 -7.60 9.42
C THR A 139 -27.09 -6.20 8.88
N ALA A 140 -26.08 -5.47 8.39
CA ALA A 140 -26.26 -4.16 7.75
C ALA A 140 -27.01 -4.27 6.42
N ALA A 141 -26.72 -5.30 5.61
CA ALA A 141 -27.50 -5.58 4.41
C ALA A 141 -28.95 -5.95 4.75
N LEU A 142 -29.19 -6.81 5.75
CA LEU A 142 -30.55 -7.13 6.19
C LEU A 142 -31.28 -5.93 6.80
N LEU A 143 -30.59 -5.04 7.52
CA LEU A 143 -31.18 -3.80 8.05
C LEU A 143 -31.44 -2.77 6.94
N TYR A 144 -30.59 -2.68 5.92
CA TYR A 144 -30.81 -1.82 4.75
C TYR A 144 -31.97 -2.34 3.88
N PHE A 145 -32.06 -3.65 3.65
CA PHE A 145 -33.21 -4.28 2.99
C PHE A 145 -34.49 -4.18 3.83
N ARG A 146 -34.42 -4.20 5.17
CA ARG A 146 -35.58 -4.00 6.05
C ARG A 146 -36.01 -2.54 6.12
N TRP A 147 -35.09 -1.58 6.04
CA TRP A 147 -35.37 -0.14 6.03
C TRP A 147 -35.94 0.33 4.68
N SER A 148 -35.42 -0.18 3.56
CA SER A 148 -35.98 0.09 2.23
C SER A 148 -37.39 -0.49 2.06
N ASN A 149 -37.65 -1.71 2.57
CA ASN A 149 -39.01 -2.27 2.58
C ASN A 149 -39.97 -1.52 3.52
N PHE A 150 -39.48 -0.94 4.62
CA PHE A 150 -40.30 -0.12 5.52
C PHE A 150 -40.71 1.23 4.88
N GLN A 151 -39.81 1.86 4.11
CA GLN A 151 -40.14 3.07 3.34
C GLN A 151 -41.12 2.78 2.20
N HIS A 152 -41.00 1.64 1.52
CA HIS A 152 -41.87 1.29 0.40
C HIS A 152 -43.29 0.86 0.85
N ASN A 153 -43.45 0.33 2.06
CA ASN A 153 -44.75 -0.07 2.60
C ASN A 153 -45.53 1.09 3.27
N GLN A 154 -44.93 2.28 3.41
CA GLN A 154 -45.63 3.49 3.85
C GLN A 154 -46.12 4.40 2.70
N SER A 155 -45.69 4.16 1.45
CA SER A 155 -46.13 4.92 0.28
C SER A 155 -47.26 4.26 -0.53
N SER A 156 -47.68 3.04 -0.18
CA SER A 156 -48.79 2.31 -0.79
C SER A 156 -50.00 2.13 0.15
N GLY A 157 -50.07 2.93 1.22
CA GLY A 157 -51.17 2.97 2.19
C GLY A 157 -51.76 4.37 2.34
N ILE A 158 -52.20 4.97 1.23
CA ILE A 158 -53.25 6.00 1.17
C ILE A 158 -54.19 5.58 0.05
#